data_AF-A0A2R5FVY9-F1
#
_entry.id   AF-A0A2R5FVY9-F1
#
_cell.length_a   1.000
_cell.length_b   1.000
_cell.length_c   1.000
_cell.angle_alpha   90.00
_cell.angle_beta   90.00
_cell.angle_gamma   90.00
#
_symmetry.space_group_name_H-M   'P 1'
#
loop_
_entity.id
_entity.type
_entity.pdbx_description
1 polymer ?
#
loop_
_entity_poly.entity_id
_entity_poly.type
_entity_poly.pdbx_seq_one_letter_code
_entity_poly.pdbx_strand_id
1 'polypeptide(L)'
;MKVSRPVLKTNGVGDNLVEFTKSQRGTWSNSEQLIPILLGEDPQAIADSLLNALQAGCTEEQLASVVTYTAALRVARFNTNNDFGDWNSAHHPFTFANAVHQGLRRVPTVELLRGVFDAAMSVYLNRFLNVPPARLPEAKDSVSNPEELLQQLPDLLNRQQQVNQTGQLVANYLYSGGKPERLMAMLGKMMLRENRDFHVIQEIEAAFRQYSLLTDTPAGIHVLVAAARYLAAHSPTMRSQAQTYQIASRLHKGDRLFEES
;
A
#
# COMPACT_ATOMS: atom_id res chain seq x y z
N MET A 1 -29.86 -55.37 -9.85
CA MET A 1 -29.63 -54.33 -10.87
C MET A 1 -28.68 -53.29 -10.25
N LYS A 2 -27.39 -53.37 -10.57
CA LYS A 2 -26.35 -52.44 -10.10
C LYS A 2 -26.47 -51.13 -10.88
N VAL A 3 -26.55 -49.99 -10.19
CA VAL A 3 -26.37 -48.68 -10.81
C VAL A 3 -25.13 -48.04 -10.19
N SER A 4 -23.99 -48.25 -10.84
CA SER A 4 -22.75 -47.56 -10.52
C SER A 4 -22.85 -46.12 -11.00
N ARG A 5 -22.73 -45.14 -10.10
CA ARG A 5 -22.52 -43.74 -10.48
C ARG A 5 -21.04 -43.56 -10.87
N PRO A 6 -20.73 -42.82 -11.95
CA PRO A 6 -19.36 -42.54 -12.32
C PRO A 6 -18.77 -41.53 -11.34
N VAL A 7 -17.65 -41.89 -10.71
CA VAL A 7 -16.80 -40.95 -9.96
C VAL A 7 -15.98 -40.18 -11.01
N LEU A 8 -16.31 -38.91 -11.21
CA LEU A 8 -15.47 -37.97 -11.94
C LEU A 8 -14.17 -37.79 -11.14
N LYS A 9 -13.06 -38.31 -11.67
CA LYS A 9 -11.71 -37.96 -11.17
C LYS A 9 -11.43 -36.52 -11.57
N THR A 10 -11.54 -35.60 -10.62
CA THR A 10 -10.92 -34.28 -10.74
C THR A 10 -9.43 -34.47 -10.52
N ASN A 11 -8.62 -34.48 -11.58
CA ASN A 11 -7.18 -34.31 -11.46
C ASN A 11 -6.93 -32.85 -11.04
N GLY A 12 -7.03 -32.60 -9.74
CA GLY A 12 -6.92 -31.28 -9.15
C GLY A 12 -5.47 -30.82 -9.12
N VAL A 13 -5.20 -29.70 -9.80
CA VAL A 13 -3.97 -28.90 -9.68
C VAL A 13 -3.62 -28.57 -8.21
N GLY A 14 -4.60 -28.65 -7.30
CA GLY A 14 -4.44 -28.40 -5.86
C GLY A 14 -3.58 -29.43 -5.10
N ASP A 15 -3.54 -30.70 -5.52
CA ASP A 15 -2.78 -31.73 -4.78
C ASP A 15 -1.26 -31.62 -5.05
N ASN A 16 -0.88 -31.10 -6.22
CA ASN A 16 0.52 -30.90 -6.59
C ASN A 16 1.20 -29.72 -5.88
N LEU A 17 0.44 -28.86 -5.18
CA LEU A 17 1.03 -27.76 -4.39
C LEU A 17 1.58 -28.23 -3.05
N VAL A 18 1.13 -29.38 -2.54
CA VAL A 18 1.43 -29.86 -1.18
C VAL A 18 2.80 -30.54 -1.09
N GLU A 19 3.30 -31.13 -2.19
CA GLU A 19 4.50 -31.99 -2.18
C GLU A 19 5.86 -31.24 -2.28
N PHE A 20 5.88 -29.93 -2.58
CA PHE A 20 7.13 -29.20 -2.89
C PHE A 20 7.84 -28.49 -1.72
N THR A 21 7.44 -28.68 -0.45
CA THR A 21 7.63 -27.62 0.56
C THR A 21 8.65 -27.83 1.69
N LYS A 22 9.74 -28.62 1.53
CA LYS A 22 10.74 -28.71 2.63
C LYS A 22 12.22 -28.50 2.30
N SER A 23 12.72 -28.68 1.08
CA SER A 23 14.19 -28.67 0.85
C SER A 23 14.78 -27.38 0.26
N GLN A 24 13.98 -26.39 -0.15
CA GLN A 24 14.49 -25.18 -0.84
C GLN A 24 13.89 -23.83 -0.36
N ARG A 25 13.25 -23.79 0.82
CA ARG A 25 12.68 -22.52 1.33
C ARG A 25 13.79 -21.52 1.68
N GLY A 26 13.72 -20.31 1.12
CA GLY A 26 14.44 -19.13 1.63
C GLY A 26 15.62 -18.61 0.80
N THR A 27 15.95 -19.21 -0.35
CA THR A 27 17.04 -18.74 -1.24
C THR A 27 16.54 -17.90 -2.43
N TRP A 28 15.25 -17.60 -2.49
CA TRP A 28 14.66 -16.85 -3.59
C TRP A 28 14.99 -15.36 -3.50
N SER A 29 15.53 -14.78 -4.58
CA SER A 29 15.95 -13.38 -4.67
C SER A 29 15.43 -12.64 -5.91
N ASN A 30 14.46 -13.21 -6.65
CA ASN A 30 14.01 -12.65 -7.94
C ASN A 30 12.86 -11.63 -7.80
N SER A 31 12.74 -10.97 -6.64
CA SER A 31 11.67 -10.01 -6.36
C SER A 31 11.67 -8.84 -7.34
N GLU A 32 12.83 -8.30 -7.67
CA GLU A 32 12.97 -7.17 -8.60
C GLU A 32 12.52 -7.51 -10.03
N GLN A 33 12.69 -8.76 -10.46
CA GLN A 33 12.29 -9.22 -11.80
C GLN A 33 10.78 -9.47 -11.89
N LEU A 34 10.14 -9.81 -10.77
CA LEU A 34 8.71 -10.09 -10.72
C LEU A 34 7.86 -8.81 -10.79
N ILE A 35 8.32 -7.70 -10.18
CA ILE A 35 7.56 -6.44 -10.09
C ILE A 35 7.16 -5.88 -11.47
N PRO A 36 8.06 -5.78 -12.48
CA PRO A 36 7.66 -5.30 -13.81
C PRO A 36 6.57 -6.16 -14.46
N ILE A 37 6.58 -7.48 -14.22
CA ILE A 37 5.56 -8.40 -14.73
C ILE A 37 4.22 -8.11 -14.04
N LEU A 38 4.21 -7.98 -12.71
CA LEU A 38 3.02 -7.64 -11.93
C LEU A 38 2.44 -6.25 -12.26
N LEU A 39 3.28 -5.32 -12.74
CA LEU A 39 2.85 -4.01 -13.24
C LEU A 39 2.42 -4.03 -14.72
N GLY A 40 2.63 -5.15 -15.42
CA GLY A 40 2.36 -5.31 -16.84
C GLY A 40 0.88 -5.44 -17.19
N GLU A 41 0.62 -5.84 -18.45
CA GLU A 41 -0.71 -5.88 -19.06
C GLU A 41 -1.20 -7.28 -19.42
N ASP A 42 -0.42 -8.32 -19.10
CA ASP A 42 -0.75 -9.72 -19.37
C ASP A 42 -1.10 -10.46 -18.06
N PRO A 43 -2.38 -10.79 -17.82
CA PRO A 43 -2.81 -11.48 -16.60
C PRO A 43 -2.32 -12.92 -16.54
N GLN A 44 -2.12 -13.59 -17.68
CA GLN A 44 -1.59 -14.96 -17.72
C GLN A 44 -0.11 -14.95 -17.32
N ALA A 45 0.68 -14.04 -17.88
CA ALA A 45 2.08 -13.88 -17.50
C ALA A 45 2.25 -13.58 -16.00
N ILE A 46 1.34 -12.79 -15.42
CA ILE A 46 1.30 -12.53 -13.97
C ILE A 46 1.06 -13.83 -13.19
N ALA A 47 0.00 -14.58 -13.51
CA ALA A 47 -0.34 -15.81 -12.81
C ALA A 47 0.78 -16.87 -12.91
N ASP A 48 1.34 -17.06 -14.10
CA ASP A 48 2.42 -18.00 -14.35
C ASP A 48 3.68 -17.61 -13.56
N SER A 49 4.01 -16.32 -13.51
CA SER A 49 5.20 -15.83 -12.78
C SER A 49 5.08 -16.03 -11.26
N LEU A 50 3.87 -15.88 -10.70
CA LEU A 50 3.61 -16.19 -9.30
C LEU A 50 3.79 -17.69 -9.00
N LEU A 51 3.26 -18.57 -9.86
CA LEU A 51 3.43 -20.02 -9.73
C LEU A 51 4.90 -20.44 -9.88
N ASN A 52 5.59 -19.89 -10.87
CA ASN A 52 7.01 -20.16 -11.11
C ASN A 52 7.87 -19.71 -9.93
N ALA A 53 7.55 -18.57 -9.30
CA ALA A 53 8.26 -18.13 -8.11
C ALA A 53 8.12 -19.13 -6.96
N LEU A 54 6.91 -19.64 -6.70
CA LEU A 54 6.66 -20.67 -5.68
C LEU A 54 7.43 -21.97 -5.99
N GLN A 55 7.40 -22.42 -7.25
CA GLN A 55 8.15 -23.60 -7.71
C GLN A 55 9.66 -23.43 -7.55
N ALA A 56 10.16 -22.20 -7.70
CA ALA A 56 11.56 -21.85 -7.50
C ALA A 56 11.95 -21.62 -6.03
N GLY A 57 11.08 -21.97 -5.07
CA GLY A 57 11.37 -21.89 -3.63
C GLY A 57 11.06 -20.55 -2.97
N CYS A 58 10.34 -19.64 -3.65
CA CYS A 58 9.77 -18.45 -3.02
C CYS A 58 8.75 -18.88 -1.95
N THR A 59 8.88 -18.35 -0.74
CA THR A 59 7.89 -18.60 0.30
C THR A 59 6.61 -17.80 0.05
N GLU A 60 5.51 -18.24 0.66
CA GLU A 60 4.20 -17.60 0.56
C GLU A 60 4.27 -16.15 1.07
N GLU A 61 5.03 -15.91 2.14
CA GLU A 61 5.26 -14.59 2.73
C GLU A 61 6.08 -13.68 1.81
N GLN A 62 7.18 -14.19 1.23
CA GLN A 62 7.99 -13.42 0.27
C GLN A 62 7.16 -13.03 -0.95
N LEU A 63 6.34 -13.94 -1.48
CA LEU A 63 5.49 -13.66 -2.63
C LEU A 63 4.45 -12.58 -2.29
N ALA A 64 3.82 -12.68 -1.12
CA ALA A 64 2.85 -11.70 -0.64
C ALA A 64 3.49 -10.32 -0.43
N SER A 65 4.72 -10.27 0.07
CA SER A 65 5.50 -9.04 0.22
C SER A 65 5.73 -8.35 -1.13
N VAL A 66 6.11 -9.09 -2.17
CA VAL A 66 6.33 -8.54 -3.52
C VAL A 66 5.04 -8.04 -4.16
N VAL A 67 3.93 -8.78 -4.03
CA VAL A 67 2.62 -8.32 -4.53
C VAL A 67 2.15 -7.08 -3.77
N THR A 68 2.34 -7.03 -2.45
CA THR A 68 1.98 -5.86 -1.62
C THR A 68 2.76 -4.62 -2.02
N TYR A 69 4.07 -4.75 -2.20
CA TYR A 69 4.90 -3.64 -2.67
C TYR A 69 4.50 -3.20 -4.08
N THR A 70 4.17 -4.13 -4.98
CA THR A 70 3.65 -3.79 -6.31
C THR A 70 2.35 -3.00 -6.22
N ALA A 71 1.44 -3.37 -5.32
CA ALA A 71 0.20 -2.63 -5.09
C ALA A 71 0.49 -1.22 -4.54
N ALA A 72 1.44 -1.07 -3.61
CA ALA A 72 1.88 0.24 -3.14
C ALA A 72 2.44 1.11 -4.27
N LEU A 73 3.17 0.52 -5.23
CA LEU A 73 3.67 1.23 -6.40
C LEU A 73 2.54 1.77 -7.30
N ARG A 74 1.36 1.11 -7.37
CA ARG A 74 0.20 1.66 -8.07
C ARG A 74 -0.28 2.96 -7.44
N VAL A 75 -0.27 3.06 -6.11
CA VAL A 75 -0.59 4.31 -5.38
C VAL A 75 0.53 5.34 -5.56
N ALA A 76 1.79 4.95 -5.34
CA ALA A 76 2.95 5.85 -5.47
C ALA A 76 3.11 6.43 -6.88
N ARG A 77 2.61 5.74 -7.90
CA ARG A 77 2.66 6.13 -9.32
C ARG A 77 1.29 6.53 -9.87
N PHE A 78 0.30 6.75 -9.00
CA PHE A 78 -1.05 7.11 -9.43
C PHE A 78 -1.08 8.52 -10.02
N ASN A 79 -1.74 8.68 -11.17
CA ASN A 79 -1.75 9.94 -11.89
C ASN A 79 -2.70 10.95 -11.21
N THR A 80 -2.29 12.21 -11.12
CA THR A 80 -3.09 13.30 -10.54
C THR A 80 -4.22 13.77 -11.44
N ASN A 81 -4.31 13.29 -12.69
CA ASN A 81 -5.42 13.55 -13.60
C ASN A 81 -6.66 12.72 -13.31
N ASN A 82 -6.54 11.64 -12.51
CA ASN A 82 -7.70 10.85 -12.07
C ASN A 82 -8.48 11.61 -11.00
N ASP A 83 -9.77 11.30 -10.87
CA ASP A 83 -10.63 11.97 -9.90
C ASP A 83 -10.31 11.52 -8.47
N PHE A 84 -10.77 12.29 -7.49
CA PHE A 84 -10.63 12.01 -6.07
C PHE A 84 -11.08 10.59 -5.70
N GLY A 85 -12.23 10.15 -6.22
CA GLY A 85 -12.76 8.80 -5.95
C GLY A 85 -11.89 7.67 -6.51
N ASP A 86 -11.14 7.91 -7.59
CA ASP A 86 -10.33 6.90 -8.27
C ASP A 86 -9.10 6.50 -7.46
N TRP A 87 -8.64 7.35 -6.53
CA TRP A 87 -7.55 7.01 -5.61
C TRP A 87 -7.91 5.80 -4.73
N ASN A 88 -9.20 5.60 -4.42
CA ASN A 88 -9.65 4.41 -3.70
C ASN A 88 -9.42 3.13 -4.50
N SER A 89 -9.55 3.19 -5.82
CA SER A 89 -9.26 2.05 -6.70
C SER A 89 -7.80 1.62 -6.60
N ALA A 90 -6.83 2.55 -6.49
CA ALA A 90 -5.43 2.18 -6.29
C ALA A 90 -5.14 1.70 -4.85
N HIS A 91 -5.81 2.29 -3.87
CA HIS A 91 -5.66 2.00 -2.45
C HIS A 91 -6.20 0.62 -2.05
N HIS A 92 -7.37 0.21 -2.55
CA HIS A 92 -8.01 -1.06 -2.13
C HIS A 92 -7.12 -2.29 -2.39
N PRO A 93 -6.48 -2.48 -3.57
CA PRO A 93 -5.53 -3.56 -3.76
C PRO A 93 -4.33 -3.50 -2.81
N PHE A 94 -3.84 -2.30 -2.48
CA PHE A 94 -2.70 -2.15 -1.57
C PHE A 94 -3.05 -2.60 -0.16
N THR A 95 -4.17 -2.14 0.39
CA THR A 95 -4.57 -2.52 1.74
C THR A 95 -5.03 -3.97 1.83
N PHE A 96 -5.67 -4.49 0.78
CA PHE A 96 -5.96 -5.92 0.65
C PHE A 96 -4.69 -6.77 0.63
N ALA A 97 -3.72 -6.44 -0.25
CA ALA A 97 -2.46 -7.17 -0.34
C ALA A 97 -1.69 -7.12 0.99
N ASN A 98 -1.64 -5.95 1.65
CA ASN A 98 -1.04 -5.81 2.97
C ASN A 98 -1.73 -6.71 4.00
N ALA A 99 -3.06 -6.78 4.03
CA ALA A 99 -3.79 -7.66 4.94
C ALA A 99 -3.43 -9.14 4.71
N VAL A 100 -3.37 -9.59 3.44
CA VAL A 100 -2.94 -10.94 3.07
C VAL A 100 -1.51 -11.21 3.53
N HIS A 101 -0.58 -10.29 3.26
CA HIS A 101 0.81 -10.39 3.67
C HIS A 101 0.95 -10.48 5.19
N GLN A 102 0.29 -9.59 5.96
CA GLN A 102 0.32 -9.66 7.43
C GLN A 102 -0.37 -10.93 7.98
N GLY A 103 -1.35 -11.47 7.27
CA GLY A 103 -1.95 -12.76 7.61
C GLY A 103 -0.96 -13.91 7.39
N LEU A 104 -0.27 -13.97 6.25
CA LEU A 104 0.71 -15.02 5.92
C LEU A 104 1.92 -15.00 6.84
N ARG A 105 2.34 -13.81 7.32
CA ARG A 105 3.36 -13.67 8.37
C ARG A 105 2.96 -14.31 9.70
N ARG A 106 1.67 -14.47 9.97
CA ARG A 106 1.15 -15.10 11.20
C ARG A 106 0.78 -16.56 10.99
N VAL A 107 0.12 -16.87 9.88
CA VAL A 107 -0.46 -18.18 9.58
C VAL A 107 -0.27 -18.48 8.08
N PRO A 108 0.88 -19.08 7.69
CA PRO A 108 1.18 -19.39 6.29
C PRO A 108 0.39 -20.62 5.85
N THR A 109 -0.78 -20.40 5.25
CA THR A 109 -1.68 -21.45 4.74
C THR A 109 -1.90 -21.29 3.24
N VAL A 110 -2.22 -22.39 2.56
CA VAL A 110 -2.53 -22.40 1.13
C VAL A 110 -3.81 -21.61 0.85
N GLU A 111 -4.79 -21.64 1.76
CA GLU A 111 -6.02 -20.86 1.66
C GLU A 111 -5.72 -19.37 1.60
N LEU A 112 -4.82 -18.88 2.46
CA LEU A 112 -4.44 -17.48 2.47
C LEU A 112 -3.51 -17.09 1.32
N LEU A 113 -2.68 -18.03 0.84
CA LEU A 113 -1.85 -17.84 -0.36
C LEU A 113 -2.72 -17.53 -1.60
N ARG A 114 -3.93 -18.07 -1.71
CA ARG A 114 -4.85 -17.71 -2.82
C ARG A 114 -5.14 -16.21 -2.85
N GLY A 115 -5.20 -15.56 -1.70
CA GLY A 115 -5.36 -14.10 -1.59
C GLY A 115 -4.22 -13.31 -2.24
N VAL A 116 -3.02 -13.90 -2.38
CA VAL A 116 -1.89 -13.26 -3.09
C VAL A 116 -2.16 -13.18 -4.59
N PHE A 117 -2.75 -14.23 -5.17
CA PHE A 117 -3.17 -14.24 -6.57
C PHE A 117 -4.31 -13.26 -6.82
N ASP A 118 -5.31 -13.24 -5.93
CA ASP A 118 -6.42 -12.29 -6.01
C ASP A 118 -5.93 -10.83 -5.90
N ALA A 119 -4.96 -10.58 -5.02
CA ALA A 119 -4.34 -9.26 -4.88
C ALA A 119 -3.59 -8.85 -6.15
N ALA A 120 -2.83 -9.78 -6.76
CA ALA A 120 -2.14 -9.53 -8.02
C ALA A 120 -3.12 -9.25 -9.17
N MET A 121 -4.24 -9.97 -9.24
CA MET A 121 -5.29 -9.69 -10.23
C MET A 121 -5.97 -8.34 -9.98
N SER A 122 -6.16 -7.96 -8.72
CA SER A 122 -6.69 -6.64 -8.36
C SER A 122 -5.74 -5.50 -8.79
N VAL A 123 -4.43 -5.70 -8.62
CA VAL A 123 -3.39 -4.79 -9.14
C VAL A 123 -3.43 -4.69 -10.67
N TYR A 124 -3.63 -5.81 -11.35
CA TYR A 124 -3.74 -5.87 -12.81
C TYR A 124 -4.99 -5.14 -13.35
N LEU A 125 -6.15 -5.33 -12.69
CA LEU A 125 -7.41 -4.71 -13.13
C LEU A 125 -7.35 -3.18 -13.08
N ASN A 126 -6.57 -2.63 -12.15
CA ASN A 126 -6.39 -1.18 -12.01
C ASN A 126 -5.30 -0.57 -12.90
N ARG A 127 -4.63 -1.37 -13.74
CA ARG A 127 -3.47 -0.93 -14.53
C ARG A 127 -3.73 0.32 -15.38
N PHE A 128 -4.94 0.46 -15.93
CA PHE A 128 -5.32 1.55 -16.83
C PHE A 128 -5.33 2.92 -16.14
N LEU A 129 -5.57 2.96 -14.82
CA LEU A 129 -5.58 4.19 -14.03
C LEU A 129 -4.15 4.74 -13.79
N ASN A 130 -3.12 3.97 -14.12
CA ASN A 130 -1.72 4.35 -14.03
C ASN A 130 -1.07 4.60 -15.39
N VAL A 131 -1.83 5.02 -16.42
CA VAL A 131 -1.31 5.30 -17.76
C VAL A 131 -1.45 6.80 -18.12
N PRO A 132 -0.34 7.54 -18.35
CA PRO A 132 1.03 7.17 -18.03
C PRO A 132 1.24 7.18 -16.50
N PRO A 133 2.18 6.35 -15.97
CA PRO A 133 2.42 6.30 -14.54
C PRO A 133 3.14 7.57 -14.10
N ALA A 134 2.74 8.12 -12.96
CA ALA A 134 3.48 9.20 -12.34
C ALA A 134 4.91 8.72 -12.02
N ARG A 135 5.88 9.62 -12.19
CA ARG A 135 7.28 9.33 -11.90
C ARG A 135 7.47 9.20 -10.39
N LEU A 136 8.28 8.24 -9.99
CA LEU A 136 8.76 8.19 -8.61
C LEU A 136 9.84 9.25 -8.43
N PRO A 137 9.88 9.94 -7.29
CA PRO A 137 11.01 10.79 -6.92
C PRO A 137 12.32 10.00 -6.93
N GLU A 138 13.39 10.60 -7.43
CA GLU A 138 14.73 10.01 -7.44
C GLU A 138 15.64 10.73 -6.43
N ALA A 139 16.67 10.05 -5.94
CA ALA A 139 17.68 10.60 -5.04
C ALA A 139 18.65 11.51 -5.80
N LYS A 140 18.18 12.69 -6.23
CA LYS A 140 18.96 13.59 -7.10
C LYS A 140 19.57 14.79 -6.38
N ASP A 141 19.01 15.23 -5.25
CA ASP A 141 19.52 16.37 -4.49
C ASP A 141 19.28 16.17 -2.98
N SER A 142 20.32 15.80 -2.24
CA SER A 142 20.24 15.73 -0.78
C SER A 142 20.27 17.14 -0.19
N VAL A 143 19.33 17.46 0.69
CA VAL A 143 19.34 18.70 1.46
C VAL A 143 20.20 18.57 2.70
N SER A 144 20.85 19.65 3.14
CA SER A 144 21.69 19.66 4.33
C SER A 144 20.88 19.50 5.63
N ASN A 145 19.66 20.04 5.67
CA ASN A 145 18.77 19.99 6.82
C ASN A 145 17.39 19.42 6.45
N PRO A 146 17.19 18.08 6.44
CA PRO A 146 15.91 17.46 6.11
C PRO A 146 14.78 17.90 7.06
N GLU A 147 15.06 18.30 8.29
CA GLU A 147 14.02 18.70 9.25
C GLU A 147 13.25 19.95 8.81
N GLU A 148 13.87 20.84 8.01
CA GLU A 148 13.18 21.98 7.40
C GLU A 148 12.14 21.53 6.36
N LEU A 149 12.40 20.45 5.62
CA LEU A 149 11.42 19.87 4.71
C LEU A 149 10.22 19.33 5.49
N LEU A 150 10.47 18.60 6.59
CA LEU A 150 9.39 18.03 7.39
C LEU A 150 8.44 19.11 7.95
N GLN A 151 8.97 20.29 8.28
CA GLN A 151 8.17 21.44 8.74
C GLN A 151 7.27 22.04 7.65
N GLN A 152 7.59 21.85 6.36
CA GLN A 152 6.81 22.37 5.23
C GLN A 152 5.64 21.45 4.82
N LEU A 153 5.67 20.17 5.22
CA LEU A 153 4.64 19.19 4.88
C LEU A 153 3.20 19.65 5.25
N PRO A 154 2.93 20.22 6.44
CA PRO A 154 1.60 20.73 6.78
C PRO A 154 1.05 21.81 5.84
N ASP A 155 1.92 22.64 5.26
CA ASP A 155 1.54 23.73 4.36
C ASP A 155 1.23 23.26 2.95
N LEU A 156 1.79 22.12 2.53
CA LEU A 156 1.35 21.45 1.31
C LEU A 156 -0.07 20.93 1.46
N LEU A 157 -0.39 20.30 2.59
CA LEU A 157 -1.73 19.74 2.84
C LEU A 157 -2.81 20.80 3.10
N ASN A 158 -2.41 22.05 3.37
CA ASN A 158 -3.33 23.20 3.45
C ASN A 158 -3.82 23.67 2.07
N ARG A 159 -3.25 23.17 0.97
CA ARG A 159 -3.56 23.59 -0.40
C ARG A 159 -4.04 22.40 -1.22
N GLN A 160 -5.02 22.64 -2.08
CA GLN A 160 -5.50 21.60 -2.98
C GLN A 160 -4.42 21.19 -4.00
N GLN A 161 -4.50 19.93 -4.46
CA GLN A 161 -3.72 19.40 -5.58
C GLN A 161 -2.19 19.38 -5.36
N GLN A 162 -1.72 19.29 -4.11
CA GLN A 162 -0.28 19.22 -3.79
C GLN A 162 0.27 17.77 -3.76
N VAL A 163 -0.31 16.85 -4.52
CA VAL A 163 0.02 15.41 -4.48
C VAL A 163 1.48 15.14 -4.85
N ASN A 164 1.92 15.65 -6.00
CA ASN A 164 3.27 15.41 -6.50
C ASN A 164 4.32 16.10 -5.63
N GLN A 165 4.04 17.33 -5.20
CA GLN A 165 4.90 18.11 -4.31
C GLN A 165 5.07 17.41 -2.95
N THR A 166 3.98 16.85 -2.41
CA THR A 166 4.00 16.11 -1.15
C THR A 166 4.83 14.84 -1.27
N GLY A 167 4.63 14.06 -2.34
CA GLY A 167 5.44 12.86 -2.61
C GLY A 167 6.93 13.18 -2.77
N GLN A 168 7.27 14.25 -3.49
CA GLN A 168 8.65 14.70 -3.68
C GLN A 168 9.29 15.15 -2.37
N LEU A 169 8.57 15.93 -1.55
CA LEU A 169 9.07 16.39 -0.25
C LEU A 169 9.42 15.21 0.66
N VAL A 170 8.51 14.23 0.75
CA VAL A 170 8.73 13.03 1.57
C VAL A 170 9.93 12.23 1.09
N ALA A 171 10.07 12.05 -0.22
CA ALA A 171 11.23 11.38 -0.78
C ALA A 171 12.53 12.14 -0.48
N ASN A 172 12.56 13.46 -0.71
CA ASN A 172 13.74 14.29 -0.43
C ASN A 172 14.12 14.25 1.04
N TYR A 173 13.14 14.28 1.95
CA TYR A 173 13.37 14.12 3.38
C TYR A 173 14.10 12.82 3.70
N LEU A 174 13.62 11.68 3.18
CA LEU A 174 14.18 10.36 3.46
C LEU A 174 15.53 10.16 2.76
N TYR A 175 15.68 10.55 1.49
CA TYR A 175 16.95 10.46 0.76
C TYR A 175 18.04 11.37 1.35
N SER A 176 17.66 12.40 2.11
CA SER A 176 18.61 13.27 2.82
C SER A 176 18.92 12.80 4.25
N GLY A 177 18.54 11.58 4.62
CA GLY A 177 18.80 11.01 5.95
C GLY A 177 17.86 11.50 7.04
N GLY A 178 16.69 12.05 6.68
CA GLY A 178 15.66 12.41 7.63
C GLY A 178 15.14 11.19 8.41
N LYS A 179 14.83 11.38 9.69
CA LYS A 179 14.37 10.30 10.59
C LYS A 179 12.97 9.80 10.20
N PRO A 180 12.80 8.55 9.75
CA PRO A 180 11.51 8.02 9.29
C PRO A 180 10.41 8.09 10.35
N GLU A 181 10.73 7.89 11.62
CA GLU A 181 9.77 7.91 12.73
C GLU A 181 9.15 9.31 12.90
N ARG A 182 9.93 10.37 12.66
CA ARG A 182 9.42 11.74 12.72
C ARG A 182 8.49 12.05 11.55
N LEU A 183 8.82 11.54 10.36
CA LEU A 183 7.94 11.63 9.20
C LEU A 183 6.63 10.88 9.44
N MET A 184 6.69 9.63 9.89
CA MET A 184 5.51 8.82 10.20
C MET A 184 4.64 9.50 11.27
N ALA A 185 5.25 10.06 12.32
CA ALA A 185 4.53 10.84 13.32
C ALA A 185 3.85 12.08 12.71
N MET A 186 4.51 12.78 11.80
CA MET A 186 3.92 13.92 11.10
C MET A 186 2.77 13.52 10.18
N LEU A 187 2.93 12.45 9.38
CA LEU A 187 1.87 11.92 8.52
C LEU A 187 0.65 11.48 9.35
N GLY A 188 0.87 10.81 10.48
CA GLY A 188 -0.19 10.47 11.43
C GLY A 188 -0.89 11.70 12.01
N LYS A 189 -0.13 12.74 12.39
CA LYS A 189 -0.69 14.03 12.86
C LYS A 189 -1.53 14.71 11.77
N MET A 190 -1.04 14.71 10.53
CA MET A 190 -1.74 15.33 9.40
C MET A 190 -3.01 14.58 9.04
N MET A 191 -2.99 13.25 8.99
CA MET A 191 -4.20 12.43 8.84
C MET A 191 -5.25 12.77 9.89
N LEU A 192 -4.86 12.91 11.17
CA LEU A 192 -5.79 13.28 12.24
C LEU A 192 -6.31 14.72 12.11
N ARG A 193 -5.54 15.62 11.49
CA ARG A 193 -5.90 17.03 11.31
C ARG A 193 -6.92 17.23 10.18
N GLU A 194 -6.75 16.55 9.05
CA GLU A 194 -7.52 16.77 7.82
C GLU A 194 -8.92 16.15 7.93
N ASN A 195 -8.99 14.85 7.72
CA ASN A 195 -10.18 14.03 7.88
C ASN A 195 -9.72 12.60 8.12
N ARG A 196 -10.14 12.01 9.23
CA ARG A 196 -9.78 10.64 9.61
C ARG A 196 -10.71 9.64 8.91
N ASP A 197 -10.85 9.78 7.59
CA ASP A 197 -11.61 8.83 6.77
C ASP A 197 -11.00 7.44 6.89
N PHE A 198 -11.85 6.41 6.87
CA PHE A 198 -11.41 5.05 7.11
C PHE A 198 -10.39 4.57 6.06
N HIS A 199 -10.49 5.00 4.80
CA HIS A 199 -9.51 4.63 3.78
C HIS A 199 -8.15 5.28 4.05
N VAL A 200 -8.13 6.55 4.47
CA VAL A 200 -6.88 7.23 4.84
C VAL A 200 -6.20 6.53 6.02
N ILE A 201 -6.98 6.07 7.02
CA ILE A 201 -6.43 5.25 8.11
C ILE A 201 -5.81 3.96 7.56
N GLN A 202 -6.54 3.24 6.70
CA GLN A 202 -6.07 1.98 6.13
C GLN A 202 -4.79 2.17 5.30
N GLU A 203 -4.67 3.28 4.56
CA GLU A 203 -3.51 3.59 3.73
C GLU A 203 -2.28 3.83 4.60
N ILE A 204 -2.41 4.73 5.58
CA ILE A 204 -1.33 5.08 6.51
C ILE A 204 -0.90 3.85 7.32
N GLU A 205 -1.84 3.04 7.82
CA GLU A 205 -1.54 1.82 8.57
C GLU A 205 -0.77 0.82 7.71
N ALA A 206 -1.26 0.53 6.49
CA ALA A 206 -0.61 -0.40 5.58
C ALA A 206 0.80 0.08 5.22
N ALA A 207 0.98 1.36 4.89
CA ALA A 207 2.29 1.92 4.58
C ALA A 207 3.25 1.86 5.77
N PHE A 208 2.79 2.15 7.00
CA PHE A 208 3.63 2.09 8.19
C PHE A 208 4.03 0.65 8.52
N ARG A 209 3.12 -0.31 8.35
CA ARG A 209 3.42 -1.74 8.49
C ARG A 209 4.44 -2.19 7.46
N GLN A 210 4.25 -1.86 6.19
CA GLN A 210 5.20 -2.23 5.14
C GLN A 210 6.56 -1.54 5.33
N TYR A 211 6.57 -0.25 5.73
CA TYR A 211 7.81 0.45 6.04
C TYR A 211 8.57 -0.22 7.18
N SER A 212 7.90 -0.69 8.24
CA SER A 212 8.59 -1.41 9.33
C SER A 212 9.28 -2.72 8.90
N LEU A 213 8.88 -3.28 7.76
CA LEU A 213 9.50 -4.48 7.17
C LEU A 213 10.58 -4.13 6.14
N LEU A 214 10.36 -3.07 5.36
CA LEU A 214 11.22 -2.65 4.27
C LEU A 214 12.34 -1.70 4.71
N THR A 215 12.13 -0.96 5.80
CA THR A 215 13.06 0.01 6.41
C THR A 215 13.62 1.01 5.38
N ASP A 216 14.91 1.39 5.48
CA ASP A 216 15.56 2.41 4.65
C ASP A 216 15.92 1.94 3.23
N THR A 217 15.16 1.00 2.68
CA THR A 217 15.28 0.59 1.28
C THR A 217 14.52 1.54 0.36
N PRO A 218 14.84 1.58 -0.94
CA PRO A 218 14.02 2.31 -1.92
C PRO A 218 12.53 1.94 -1.86
N ALA A 219 12.22 0.64 -1.66
CA ALA A 219 10.87 0.16 -1.50
C ALA A 219 10.18 0.75 -0.25
N GLY A 220 10.89 0.83 0.88
CA GLY A 220 10.39 1.48 2.09
C GLY A 220 10.09 2.96 1.88
N ILE A 221 10.96 3.68 1.18
CA ILE A 221 10.71 5.09 0.81
C ILE A 221 9.46 5.20 -0.08
N HIS A 222 9.32 4.34 -1.08
CA HIS A 222 8.16 4.37 -1.99
C HIS A 222 6.83 4.13 -1.28
N VAL A 223 6.75 3.26 -0.27
CA VAL A 223 5.49 3.05 0.48
C VAL A 223 5.12 4.27 1.33
N LEU A 224 6.09 5.01 1.88
CA LEU A 224 5.81 6.27 2.57
C LEU A 224 5.46 7.40 1.59
N VAL A 225 6.03 7.39 0.38
CA VAL A 225 5.64 8.29 -0.71
C VAL A 225 4.20 8.01 -1.16
N ALA A 226 3.80 6.74 -1.31
CA ALA A 226 2.41 6.36 -1.61
C ALA A 226 1.43 6.94 -0.57
N ALA A 227 1.71 6.69 0.71
CA ALA A 227 0.91 7.17 1.83
C ALA A 227 0.75 8.69 1.85
N ALA A 228 1.84 9.41 1.63
CA ALA A 228 1.85 10.87 1.62
C ALA A 228 1.09 11.45 0.41
N ARG A 229 1.24 10.83 -0.77
CA ARG A 229 0.49 11.19 -1.98
C ARG A 229 -1.00 10.95 -1.81
N TYR A 230 -1.39 9.80 -1.26
CA TYR A 230 -2.78 9.47 -1.00
C TYR A 230 -3.39 10.46 0.00
N LEU A 231 -2.71 10.76 1.11
CA LEU A 231 -3.16 11.77 2.06
C LEU A 231 -3.33 13.15 1.40
N ALA A 232 -2.37 13.58 0.57
CA ALA A 232 -2.45 14.84 -0.17
C ALA A 232 -3.57 14.88 -1.21
N ALA A 233 -3.89 13.74 -1.85
CA ALA A 233 -5.02 13.65 -2.76
C ALA A 233 -6.36 13.87 -2.03
N HIS A 234 -6.38 13.62 -0.72
CA HIS A 234 -7.56 13.81 0.12
C HIS A 234 -7.52 15.07 0.99
N SER A 235 -6.55 15.96 0.74
CA SER A 235 -6.32 17.17 1.51
C SER A 235 -6.26 18.44 0.65
N PRO A 236 -6.73 19.58 1.16
CA PRO A 236 -7.48 19.74 2.40
C PRO A 236 -8.90 19.19 2.21
N THR A 237 -9.39 18.39 3.15
CA THR A 237 -10.81 18.07 3.18
C THR A 237 -11.58 19.34 3.53
N MET A 238 -12.73 19.62 2.90
CA MET A 238 -13.63 20.66 3.40
C MET A 238 -13.94 20.34 4.87
N ARG A 239 -13.51 21.20 5.79
CA ARG A 239 -13.29 20.93 7.23
C ARG A 239 -14.57 20.69 8.05
N SER A 240 -15.40 19.73 7.70
CA SER A 240 -16.59 19.35 8.49
C SER A 240 -16.23 18.57 9.77
N GLN A 241 -15.12 17.83 9.78
CA GLN A 241 -14.74 16.98 10.92
C GLN A 241 -13.97 17.70 12.03
N ALA A 242 -13.20 18.76 11.72
CA ALA A 242 -12.56 19.58 12.76
C ALA A 242 -13.60 20.20 13.70
N GLN A 243 -14.75 20.61 13.15
CA GLN A 243 -15.91 21.06 13.92
C GLN A 243 -16.45 19.93 14.82
N THR A 244 -16.52 18.69 14.32
CA THR A 244 -16.98 17.52 15.09
C THR A 244 -16.04 17.18 16.25
N TYR A 245 -14.72 17.17 16.03
CA TYR A 245 -13.73 16.97 17.09
C TYR A 245 -13.73 18.12 18.11
N GLN A 246 -13.84 19.37 17.65
CA GLN A 246 -13.96 20.52 18.54
C GLN A 246 -15.22 20.44 19.40
N ILE A 247 -16.36 20.06 18.81
CA ILE A 247 -17.62 19.81 19.54
C ILE A 247 -17.44 18.68 20.55
N ALA A 248 -16.84 17.55 20.15
CA ALA A 248 -16.59 16.42 21.05
C ALA A 248 -15.61 16.78 22.18
N SER A 249 -14.57 17.56 21.90
CA SER A 249 -13.59 18.03 22.89
C SER A 249 -14.21 19.04 23.87
N ARG A 250 -15.06 19.94 23.37
CA ARG A 250 -15.83 20.90 24.18
C ARG A 250 -16.81 20.15 25.09
N LEU A 251 -17.62 19.26 24.54
CA LEU A 251 -18.52 18.40 25.32
C LEU A 251 -17.78 17.56 26.37
N HIS A 252 -16.64 16.97 26.01
CA HIS A 252 -15.82 16.20 26.95
C HIS A 252 -15.29 17.06 28.12
N LYS A 253 -15.04 18.35 27.89
CA LYS A 253 -14.63 19.31 28.92
C LYS A 253 -15.80 19.94 29.68
N GLY A 254 -17.02 19.45 29.47
CA GLY A 254 -18.23 19.90 30.17
C GLY A 254 -18.87 21.16 29.57
N ASP A 255 -18.48 21.55 28.36
CA ASP A 255 -18.99 22.74 27.69
C ASP A 255 -20.45 22.53 27.26
N ARG A 256 -21.34 23.46 27.62
CA ARG A 256 -22.77 23.36 27.32
C ARG A 256 -23.05 23.95 25.94
N LEU A 257 -23.49 23.11 25.01
CA LEU A 257 -23.72 23.49 23.59
C LEU A 257 -24.84 24.52 23.37
N PHE A 258 -25.63 24.87 24.39
CA PHE A 258 -26.85 25.66 24.27
C PHE A 258 -26.81 27.03 24.97
N GLU A 259 -25.67 27.43 25.54
CA GLU A 259 -25.52 28.77 26.12
C GLU A 259 -24.84 29.66 25.06
N GLU A 260 -25.52 30.73 24.65
CA GLU A 260 -24.98 31.75 23.73
C GLU A 260 -23.70 32.34 24.30
N SER A 261 -22.66 32.47 23.46
CA SER A 261 -21.50 33.33 23.73
C SER A 261 -21.75 34.73 23.20
#